data_AF-A0AAF0B7G4-F1
#
_entry.id   AF-A0AAF0B7G4-F1
#
_cell.length_a   1.000
_cell.length_b   1.000
_cell.length_c   1.000
_cell.angle_alpha   90.00
_cell.angle_beta   90.00
_cell.angle_gamma   90.00
#
_symmetry.space_group_name_H-M   'P 1'
#
loop_
_entity.id
_entity.type
_entity.pdbx_description
1 polymer ?
#
loop_
_entity_poly.entity_id
_entity_poly.type
_entity_poly.pdbx_seq_one_letter_code
_entity_poly.pdbx_strand_id
1 'polypeptide(L)'
;MKAEITNINDILALKTALEICSKKSLQLIVPIQSHIEEKQLKIQKVLFDLQHRLKDAERKLSNQNNMLTLCKSRIEYDESGNIRTLNCTSEERAVRRATNELKAARRNLDEMRQLTQIVENRLREYENKVSIFRSLNTDFTDSCSEYLHKIISLVNEYLNLQDEYKKI
;
A
#
# COMPACT_ATOMS: atom_id res chain seq x y z
N MET A 1 21.74 16.06 -44.30
CA MET A 1 21.52 16.88 -43.09
C MET A 1 22.67 16.60 -42.12
N LYS A 2 23.69 17.46 -42.09
CA LYS A 2 24.69 17.45 -41.01
C LYS A 2 24.09 18.30 -39.88
N ALA A 3 23.89 17.71 -38.70
CA ALA A 3 23.54 18.50 -37.52
C ALA A 3 24.79 19.28 -37.13
N GLU A 4 24.82 20.57 -37.44
CA GLU A 4 25.78 21.52 -36.90
C GLU A 4 25.46 21.72 -35.42
N ILE A 5 26.08 20.93 -34.54
CA ILE A 5 26.26 21.35 -33.15
C ILE A 5 27.41 22.35 -33.19
N THR A 6 27.10 23.60 -33.54
CA THR A 6 28.07 24.70 -33.65
C THR A 6 28.10 25.58 -32.41
N ASN A 7 27.22 25.34 -31.43
CA ASN A 7 27.07 26.19 -30.26
C ASN A 7 27.02 25.39 -28.95
N ILE A 8 27.91 25.73 -28.02
CA ILE A 8 27.95 25.20 -26.64
C ILE A 8 26.59 25.38 -25.93
N ASN A 9 25.87 26.44 -26.27
CA ASN A 9 24.55 26.73 -25.70
C ASN A 9 23.53 25.62 -25.97
N ASP A 10 23.60 24.93 -27.13
CA ASP A 10 22.68 23.85 -27.45
C ASP A 10 22.96 22.60 -26.61
N ILE A 11 24.24 22.31 -26.35
CA ILE A 11 24.66 21.19 -25.50
C ILE A 11 24.28 21.46 -24.04
N LEU A 12 24.43 22.71 -23.58
CA LEU A 12 23.98 23.13 -22.25
C LEU A 12 22.45 23.04 -22.11
N ALA A 13 21.70 23.49 -23.13
CA ALA A 13 20.25 23.37 -23.14
C ALA A 13 19.79 21.90 -23.07
N LEU A 14 20.46 21.00 -23.80
CA LEU A 14 20.20 19.57 -23.75
C LEU A 14 20.48 18.99 -22.35
N LYS A 15 21.60 19.37 -21.72
CA LYS A 15 21.94 18.98 -20.35
C LYS A 15 20.83 19.39 -19.37
N THR A 16 20.42 20.65 -19.42
CA THR A 16 19.35 21.18 -18.56
C THR A 16 18.02 20.45 -18.81
N ALA A 17 17.68 20.17 -20.06
CA ALA A 17 16.45 19.42 -20.38
C ALA A 17 16.47 18.00 -19.80
N LEU A 18 17.61 17.31 -19.87
CA LEU A 18 17.79 15.96 -19.29
C LEU A 18 17.65 15.98 -17.77
N GLU A 19 18.31 16.93 -17.09
CA GLU A 19 18.20 17.09 -15.63
C GLU A 19 16.76 17.39 -15.19
N ILE A 20 16.05 18.26 -15.92
CA ILE A 20 14.64 18.56 -15.65
C ILE A 20 13.77 17.32 -15.86
N CYS A 21 13.98 16.58 -16.94
CA CYS A 21 13.21 15.37 -17.24
C CYS A 21 13.41 14.30 -16.15
N SER A 22 14.66 14.04 -15.78
CA SER A 22 15.06 13.12 -14.71
C SER A 22 14.45 13.51 -13.36
N LYS A 23 14.48 14.80 -13.01
CA LYS A 23 13.87 15.29 -11.77
C LYS A 23 12.35 15.15 -11.78
N LYS A 24 11.70 15.53 -12.88
CA LYS A 24 10.23 15.43 -13.02
C LYS A 24 9.75 13.98 -12.97
N SER A 25 10.47 13.05 -13.60
CA SER A 25 10.11 11.64 -13.59
C SER A 25 10.15 11.06 -12.17
N LEU A 26 11.15 11.42 -11.37
CA LEU A 26 11.24 11.06 -9.96
C LEU A 26 10.13 11.68 -9.10
N GLN A 27 9.77 12.94 -9.38
CA GLN A 27 8.71 13.65 -8.67
C GLN A 27 7.33 12.99 -8.85
N LEU A 28 7.08 12.31 -9.97
CA LEU A 28 5.82 11.59 -10.20
C LEU A 28 5.61 10.39 -9.27
N ILE A 29 6.68 9.85 -8.67
CA ILE A 29 6.59 8.71 -7.74
C ILE A 29 6.00 9.14 -6.39
N VAL A 30 6.33 10.35 -5.93
CA VAL A 30 5.94 10.87 -4.61
C VAL A 30 4.42 10.85 -4.37
N PRO A 31 3.56 11.40 -5.26
CA PRO A 31 2.11 11.36 -5.02
C PRO A 31 1.54 9.94 -5.03
N ILE A 32 2.13 9.02 -5.80
CA ILE A 32 1.72 7.62 -5.83
C ILE A 32 2.04 6.94 -4.49
N GLN A 33 3.25 7.17 -3.95
CA GLN A 33 3.66 6.65 -2.64
C GLN A 33 2.75 7.17 -1.52
N SER A 34 2.48 8.49 -1.51
CA SER A 34 1.57 9.08 -0.53
C SER A 34 0.15 8.49 -0.62
N HIS A 35 -0.36 8.25 -1.84
CA HIS A 35 -1.65 7.61 -2.02
C HIS A 35 -1.66 6.15 -1.51
N ILE A 36 -0.58 5.41 -1.75
CA ILE A 36 -0.41 4.04 -1.24
C ILE A 36 -0.45 4.03 0.29
N GLU A 37 0.32 4.91 0.95
CA GLU A 37 0.37 5.02 2.42
C GLU A 37 -1.01 5.35 3.01
N GLU A 38 -1.73 6.29 2.40
CA GLU A 38 -3.11 6.63 2.82
C GLU A 38 -4.04 5.41 2.75
N LYS A 39 -3.93 4.60 1.70
CA LYS A 39 -4.75 3.39 1.53
C LYS A 39 -4.33 2.29 2.50
N GLN A 40 -3.05 2.13 2.79
CA GLN A 40 -2.56 1.18 3.81
C GLN A 40 -3.13 1.52 5.19
N LEU A 41 -3.15 2.79 5.58
CA LEU A 41 -3.75 3.24 6.85
C LEU A 41 -5.25 2.89 6.91
N LYS A 42 -5.98 3.09 5.81
CA LYS A 42 -7.39 2.71 5.72
C LYS A 42 -7.60 1.20 5.87
N ILE A 43 -6.75 0.38 5.26
CA ILE A 43 -6.78 -1.08 5.39
C ILE A 43 -6.51 -1.49 6.85
N GLN A 44 -5.50 -0.90 7.50
CA GLN A 44 -5.19 -1.17 8.91
C GLN A 44 -6.37 -0.84 9.84
N LYS A 45 -7.06 0.28 9.58
CA LYS A 45 -8.26 0.66 10.33
C LYS A 45 -9.38 -0.37 10.17
N VAL A 46 -9.66 -0.81 8.94
CA VAL A 46 -10.68 -1.85 8.68
C VAL A 46 -10.32 -3.17 9.37
N LEU A 47 -9.05 -3.57 9.34
CA LEU A 47 -8.59 -4.77 10.05
C LEU A 47 -8.80 -4.65 11.56
N PHE A 48 -8.50 -3.50 12.14
CA PHE A 48 -8.73 -3.23 13.55
C PHE A 48 -10.23 -3.34 13.91
N ASP A 49 -11.10 -2.71 13.11
CA ASP A 49 -12.55 -2.76 13.31
C ASP A 49 -13.10 -4.19 13.20
N LEU A 50 -12.59 -4.99 12.25
CA LEU A 50 -12.96 -6.40 12.11
C LEU A 50 -12.49 -7.26 13.29
N GLN A 51 -11.30 -6.99 13.83
CA GLN A 51 -10.82 -7.65 15.05
C GLN A 51 -11.68 -7.31 16.26
N HIS A 52 -12.10 -6.06 16.39
CA HIS A 52 -13.02 -5.64 17.45
C HIS A 52 -14.37 -6.35 17.32
N ARG A 53 -14.95 -6.36 16.11
CA ARG A 53 -16.19 -7.07 15.81
C ARG A 53 -16.12 -8.56 16.12
N LEU A 54 -14.97 -9.20 15.86
CA LEU A 54 -14.74 -10.59 16.24
C LEU A 54 -14.81 -10.78 17.76
N LYS A 55 -14.11 -9.94 18.54
CA LYS A 55 -14.15 -9.98 20.01
C LYS A 55 -15.55 -9.75 20.56
N ASP A 56 -16.29 -8.82 19.98
CA ASP A 56 -17.69 -8.56 20.37
C ASP A 56 -18.58 -9.77 20.12
N ALA A 57 -18.42 -10.44 18.97
CA ALA A 57 -19.16 -11.66 18.65
C ALA A 57 -18.81 -12.82 19.60
N GLU A 58 -17.54 -12.96 19.98
CA GLU A 58 -17.09 -13.95 20.98
C GLU A 58 -17.69 -13.69 22.35
N ARG A 59 -17.68 -12.43 22.80
CA ARG A 59 -18.32 -12.01 24.06
C ARG A 59 -19.82 -12.26 24.02
N LYS A 60 -20.49 -11.91 22.92
CA LYS A 60 -21.93 -12.13 22.75
C LYS A 60 -22.26 -13.61 22.82
N LEU A 61 -21.50 -14.47 22.14
CA LEU A 61 -21.71 -15.93 22.19
C LEU A 61 -21.53 -16.47 23.62
N SER A 62 -20.48 -16.05 24.33
CA SER A 62 -20.26 -16.42 25.73
C SER A 62 -21.45 -16.04 26.62
N ASN A 63 -21.96 -14.80 26.49
CA ASN A 63 -23.12 -14.34 27.24
C ASN A 63 -24.39 -15.15 26.92
N GLN A 64 -24.65 -15.45 25.64
CA GLN A 64 -25.82 -16.25 25.26
C GLN A 64 -25.72 -17.70 25.77
N ASN A 65 -24.52 -18.29 25.78
CA ASN A 65 -24.29 -19.60 26.38
C ASN A 65 -24.54 -19.57 27.88
N ASN A 66 -24.09 -18.54 28.60
CA ASN A 66 -24.36 -18.39 30.02
C ASN A 66 -25.88 -18.29 30.30
N MET A 67 -26.61 -17.51 29.50
CA MET A 67 -28.07 -17.42 29.62
C MET A 67 -28.77 -18.76 29.38
N LEU A 68 -28.31 -19.52 28.37
CA LEU A 68 -28.84 -20.85 28.09
C LEU A 68 -28.58 -21.82 29.26
N THR A 69 -27.36 -21.80 29.81
CA THR A 69 -26.99 -22.61 30.98
C THR A 69 -27.89 -22.26 32.17
N LEU A 70 -28.08 -20.97 32.46
CA LEU A 70 -28.96 -20.51 33.54
C LEU A 70 -30.42 -20.93 33.33
N CYS A 71 -30.92 -20.90 32.09
CA CYS A 71 -32.27 -21.37 31.79
C CYS A 71 -32.39 -22.88 32.06
N LYS A 72 -31.42 -23.67 31.58
CA LYS A 72 -31.40 -25.13 31.74
C LYS A 72 -31.19 -25.59 33.19
N SER A 73 -30.54 -24.78 34.02
CA SER A 73 -30.30 -25.09 35.43
C SER A 73 -31.45 -24.70 36.36
N ARG A 74 -32.43 -23.93 35.89
CA ARG A 74 -33.58 -23.52 36.70
C ARG A 74 -34.58 -24.67 36.82
N ILE A 75 -35.08 -24.87 38.03
CA ILE A 75 -36.15 -25.80 38.35
C ILE A 75 -37.39 -24.95 38.62
N GLU A 76 -38.47 -25.16 37.86
CA GLU A 76 -39.78 -24.57 38.14
C GLU A 76 -40.66 -25.61 38.82
N TYR A 77 -41.50 -25.16 39.75
CA TYR A 77 -42.56 -25.98 40.33
C TYR A 77 -43.91 -25.43 39.85
N ASP A 78 -44.84 -26.32 39.50
CA ASP A 78 -46.21 -25.93 39.18
C ASP A 78 -47.05 -25.65 40.45
N GLU A 79 -48.30 -25.22 40.27
CA GLU A 79 -49.23 -24.94 41.39
C GLU A 79 -49.53 -26.17 42.25
N SER A 80 -49.24 -27.38 41.74
CA SER A 80 -49.38 -28.65 42.45
C SER A 80 -48.08 -29.12 43.12
N GLY A 81 -47.00 -28.34 43.00
CA GLY A 81 -45.68 -28.66 43.56
C GLY A 81 -44.86 -29.66 42.74
N ASN A 82 -45.26 -29.99 41.50
CA ASN A 82 -44.47 -30.88 40.63
C ASN A 82 -43.38 -30.10 39.88
N ILE A 83 -42.26 -30.77 39.61
CA ILE A 83 -41.18 -30.19 38.81
C ILE A 83 -41.63 -30.01 37.36
N ARG A 84 -41.56 -28.78 36.86
CA ARG A 84 -41.78 -28.39 35.48
C ARG A 84 -40.46 -28.08 34.79
N THR A 85 -40.25 -28.65 33.59
CA THR A 85 -39.10 -28.29 32.75
C THR A 85 -39.32 -26.92 32.11
N LEU A 86 -38.33 -26.02 32.24
CA LEU A 86 -38.35 -24.73 31.56
C LEU A 86 -38.17 -24.87 30.05
N ASN A 87 -38.93 -24.07 29.30
CA ASN A 87 -38.75 -23.95 27.85
C ASN A 87 -37.64 -22.94 27.52
N CYS A 88 -36.45 -23.46 27.19
CA CYS A 88 -35.27 -22.66 26.84
C CYS A 88 -35.07 -22.45 25.32
N THR A 89 -36.11 -22.64 24.50
CA THR A 89 -35.99 -22.56 23.03
C THR A 89 -35.58 -21.17 22.53
N SER A 90 -35.90 -20.11 23.26
CA SER A 90 -35.51 -18.74 22.93
C SER A 90 -34.00 -18.55 23.07
N GLU A 91 -33.43 -19.02 24.18
CA GLU A 91 -32.00 -18.98 24.50
C GLU A 91 -31.21 -19.83 23.50
N GLU A 92 -31.71 -21.02 23.13
CA GLU A 92 -31.09 -21.85 22.10
C GLU A 92 -31.04 -21.16 20.73
N ARG A 93 -32.12 -20.47 20.34
CA ARG A 93 -32.12 -19.65 19.12
C ARG A 93 -31.14 -18.49 19.22
N ALA A 94 -31.02 -17.85 20.39
CA ALA A 94 -30.08 -16.77 20.62
C ALA A 94 -28.62 -17.23 20.50
N VAL A 95 -28.27 -18.40 21.06
CA VAL A 95 -26.96 -19.05 20.89
C VAL A 95 -26.67 -19.38 19.43
N ARG A 96 -27.64 -19.94 18.69
CA ARG A 96 -27.47 -20.22 17.25
C ARG A 96 -27.19 -18.95 16.44
N ARG A 97 -27.94 -17.86 16.70
CA ARG A 97 -27.69 -16.56 16.05
C ARG A 97 -26.30 -16.01 16.36
N ALA A 98 -25.91 -15.99 17.64
CA ALA A 98 -24.58 -15.52 18.06
C ALA A 98 -23.44 -16.38 17.44
N THR A 99 -23.67 -17.68 17.29
CA THR A 99 -22.71 -18.59 16.64
C THR A 99 -22.55 -18.25 15.15
N ASN A 100 -23.65 -17.98 14.45
CA ASN A 100 -23.60 -17.57 13.05
C ASN A 100 -22.92 -16.21 12.86
N GLU A 101 -23.18 -15.25 13.76
CA GLU A 101 -22.48 -13.96 13.78
C GLU A 101 -20.98 -14.12 14.00
N LEU A 102 -20.55 -14.98 14.93
CA LEU A 102 -19.14 -15.28 15.17
C LEU A 102 -18.47 -15.90 13.95
N LYS A 103 -19.14 -16.88 13.30
CA LYS A 103 -18.65 -17.50 12.06
C LYS A 103 -18.45 -16.46 10.95
N ALA A 104 -19.42 -15.56 10.77
CA ALA A 104 -19.33 -14.49 9.78
C ALA A 104 -18.19 -13.51 10.11
N ALA A 105 -18.05 -13.10 11.37
CA ALA A 105 -16.97 -12.20 11.79
C ALA A 105 -15.58 -12.83 11.55
N ARG A 106 -15.40 -14.11 11.87
CA ARG A 106 -14.14 -14.85 11.58
C ARG A 106 -13.84 -14.90 10.10
N ARG A 107 -14.82 -15.33 9.29
CA ARG A 107 -14.66 -15.41 7.83
C ARG A 107 -14.25 -14.08 7.23
N ASN A 108 -14.93 -12.99 7.60
CA ASN A 108 -14.64 -11.65 7.09
C ASN A 108 -13.22 -11.20 7.47
N LEU A 109 -12.77 -11.49 8.69
CA LEU A 109 -11.41 -11.15 9.14
C LEU A 109 -10.35 -11.95 8.38
N ASP A 110 -10.59 -13.24 8.17
CA ASP A 110 -9.65 -14.12 7.46
C ASP A 110 -9.55 -13.75 5.97
N GLU A 111 -10.68 -13.45 5.33
CA GLU A 111 -10.72 -12.94 3.95
C GLU A 111 -9.97 -11.62 3.83
N MET A 112 -10.19 -10.69 4.77
CA MET A 112 -9.46 -9.42 4.79
C MET A 112 -7.95 -9.63 4.97
N ARG A 113 -7.52 -10.58 5.82
CA ARG A 113 -6.10 -10.92 5.99
C ARG A 113 -5.47 -11.45 4.70
N GLN A 114 -6.17 -12.32 3.99
CA GLN A 114 -5.70 -12.85 2.70
C GLN A 114 -5.55 -11.73 1.67
N LEU A 115 -6.52 -10.82 1.57
CA LEU A 115 -6.46 -9.67 0.67
C LEU A 115 -5.30 -8.74 1.05
N THR A 116 -5.11 -8.44 2.33
CA THR A 116 -3.98 -7.63 2.79
C THR A 116 -2.64 -8.26 2.43
N GLN A 117 -2.49 -9.59 2.56
CA GLN A 117 -1.26 -10.29 2.16
C GLN A 117 -0.96 -10.12 0.67
N ILE A 118 -1.98 -10.20 -0.19
CA ILE A 118 -1.82 -9.99 -1.63
C ILE A 118 -1.38 -8.55 -1.91
N VAL A 119 -2.02 -7.56 -1.25
CA VAL A 119 -1.65 -6.15 -1.39
C VAL A 119 -0.21 -5.92 -0.95
N GLU A 120 0.21 -6.43 0.20
CA GLU A 120 1.59 -6.31 0.69
C GLU A 120 2.61 -6.90 -0.30
N ASN A 121 2.30 -8.04 -0.92
CA ASN A 121 3.16 -8.63 -1.93
C ASN A 121 3.31 -7.70 -3.15
N ARG A 122 2.21 -7.11 -3.62
CA ARG A 122 2.22 -6.15 -4.74
C ARG A 122 2.93 -4.86 -4.39
N LEU A 123 2.83 -4.40 -3.14
CA LEU A 123 3.55 -3.22 -2.68
C LEU A 123 5.06 -3.44 -2.64
N ARG A 124 5.52 -4.61 -2.17
CA ARG A 124 6.95 -4.96 -2.26
C ARG A 124 7.45 -5.03 -3.71
N GLU A 125 6.65 -5.57 -4.63
CA GLU A 125 6.97 -5.55 -6.06
C GLU A 125 7.09 -4.11 -6.58
N TYR A 126 6.14 -3.24 -6.25
CA TYR A 126 6.16 -1.83 -6.62
C TYR A 126 7.40 -1.10 -6.07
N GLU A 127 7.72 -1.26 -4.79
CA GLU A 127 8.91 -0.68 -4.16
C GLU A 127 10.20 -1.11 -4.85
N ASN A 128 10.29 -2.40 -5.21
CA ASN A 128 11.43 -2.90 -5.98
C ASN A 128 11.53 -2.25 -7.36
N LYS A 129 10.40 -2.11 -8.08
CA LYS A 129 10.38 -1.43 -9.38
C LYS A 129 10.73 0.06 -9.28
N VAL A 130 10.27 0.74 -8.24
CA VAL A 130 10.64 2.14 -7.95
C VAL A 130 12.14 2.25 -7.67
N SER A 131 12.71 1.32 -6.88
CA SER A 131 14.14 1.28 -6.59
C SER A 131 14.97 1.12 -7.86
N ILE A 132 14.61 0.16 -8.72
CA ILE A 132 15.26 -0.07 -10.02
C ILE A 132 15.15 1.17 -10.90
N PHE A 133 13.96 1.77 -10.99
CA PHE A 133 13.75 2.98 -11.78
C PHE A 133 14.62 4.14 -11.28
N ARG A 134 14.71 4.35 -9.96
CA ARG A 134 15.57 5.38 -9.36
C ARG A 134 17.04 5.15 -9.73
N SER A 135 17.53 3.92 -9.60
CA SER A 135 18.90 3.56 -9.99
C SER A 135 19.16 3.88 -11.46
N LEU A 136 18.33 3.34 -12.36
CA LEU A 136 18.48 3.55 -13.80
C LEU A 136 18.42 5.03 -14.20
N ASN A 137 17.54 5.80 -13.56
CA ASN A 137 17.41 7.21 -13.83
C ASN A 137 18.65 8.01 -13.36
N THR A 138 19.23 7.64 -12.21
CA THR A 138 20.50 8.21 -11.75
C THR A 138 21.65 7.82 -12.69
N ASP A 139 21.81 6.53 -12.99
CA ASP A 139 22.87 6.02 -13.87
C ASP A 139 22.82 6.69 -15.26
N PHE A 140 21.62 6.85 -15.81
CA PHE A 140 21.39 7.54 -17.07
C PHE A 140 21.77 9.03 -16.98
N THR A 141 21.34 9.73 -15.93
CA THR A 141 21.63 11.16 -15.74
C THR A 141 23.14 11.38 -15.59
N ASP A 142 23.82 10.56 -14.79
CA ASP A 142 25.26 10.65 -14.54
C ASP A 142 26.06 10.35 -15.81
N SER A 143 25.72 9.26 -16.52
CA SER A 143 26.36 8.89 -17.78
C SER A 143 26.16 9.96 -18.85
N CYS A 144 24.94 10.44 -19.05
CA CYS A 144 24.67 11.53 -20.00
C CYS A 144 25.41 12.80 -19.62
N SER A 145 25.47 13.16 -18.33
CA SER A 145 26.22 14.32 -17.86
C SER A 145 27.71 14.18 -18.18
N GLU A 146 28.32 13.01 -17.95
CA GLU A 146 29.72 12.75 -18.28
C GLU A 146 29.99 12.91 -19.79
N TYR A 147 29.15 12.30 -20.64
CA TYR A 147 29.28 12.43 -22.09
C TYR A 147 29.11 13.88 -22.56
N LEU A 148 28.15 14.62 -22.00
CA LEU A 148 27.93 16.03 -22.33
C LEU A 148 29.12 16.89 -21.91
N HIS A 149 29.75 16.64 -20.75
CA HIS A 149 30.99 17.33 -20.37
C HIS A 149 32.13 17.04 -21.34
N LYS A 150 32.30 15.78 -21.78
CA LYS A 150 33.31 15.43 -22.81
C LYS A 150 33.05 16.18 -24.12
N ILE A 151 31.81 16.23 -24.58
CA ILE A 151 31.43 16.95 -25.81
C ILE A 151 31.71 18.45 -25.65
N ILE A 152 31.34 19.06 -24.52
CA ILE A 152 31.63 20.47 -24.23
C ILE A 152 33.14 20.74 -24.26
N SER A 153 33.96 19.86 -23.68
CA SER A 153 35.42 19.97 -23.72
C SER A 153 35.96 19.96 -25.16
N LEU A 154 35.50 19.02 -25.98
CA LEU A 154 35.94 18.88 -27.37
C LEU A 154 35.50 20.07 -28.24
N VAL A 155 34.27 20.57 -28.05
CA VAL A 155 33.77 21.75 -28.77
C VAL A 155 34.53 23.00 -28.36
N ASN A 156 34.84 23.18 -27.08
CA ASN A 156 35.68 24.29 -26.61
C ASN A 156 37.08 24.26 -27.23
N GLU A 157 37.72 23.08 -27.26
CA GLU A 157 39.04 22.91 -27.89
C GLU A 157 38.99 23.27 -29.37
N TYR A 158 37.98 22.79 -30.11
CA TYR A 158 37.80 23.10 -31.53
C TYR A 158 37.59 24.61 -31.80
N LEU A 159 36.74 25.26 -31.01
CA LEU A 159 36.46 26.69 -31.17
C LEU A 159 37.69 27.55 -30.84
N ASN A 160 38.44 27.20 -29.79
CA ASN A 160 39.68 27.91 -29.44
C ASN A 160 40.74 27.80 -30.56
N LEU A 161 40.89 26.62 -31.17
CA LEU A 161 41.80 26.43 -32.31
C LEU A 161 41.39 27.28 -33.52
N GLN A 162 40.09 27.41 -33.83
CA GLN A 162 39.64 28.27 -34.93
C GLN A 162 39.99 29.75 -34.70
N ASP A 163 39.91 30.24 -33.47
CA ASP A 163 40.22 31.63 -33.14
C ASP A 163 41.72 31.94 -33.20
N GLU A 164 42.59 30.95 -32.97
CA GLU A 164 44.03 31.09 -33.20
C GLU A 164 44.37 31.17 -34.70
N TYR A 165 43.73 30.34 -35.54
CA TYR A 165 43.94 30.37 -37.00
C TYR A 165 43.44 31.66 -37.66
N LYS A 166 42.48 32.39 -37.06
CA LYS A 166 42.02 33.70 -37.56
C LYS A 166 42.97 34.87 -37.22
N LYS A 167 43.96 34.65 -36.37
CA LYS A 167 44.93 35.69 -35.94
C LYS A 167 46.23 35.67 -36.75
N ILE A 168 46.40 34.71 -37.66
CA ILE A 168 47.52 34.57 -38.60
C ILE A 168 47.04 35.04 -39.98
#